data_AF-A0A401M3B0-F1
#
_entry.id   AF-A0A401M3B0-F1
#
_cell.length_a   1.000
_cell.length_b   1.000
_cell.length_c   1.000
_cell.angle_alpha   90.00
_cell.angle_beta   90.00
_cell.angle_gamma   90.00
#
_symmetry.space_group_name_H-M   'P 1'
#
loop_
_entity.id
_entity.type
_entity.pdbx_description
1 polymer ?
#
loop_
_entity_poly.entity_id
_entity_poly.type
_entity_poly.pdbx_seq_one_letter_code
_entity_poly.pdbx_strand_id
1 'polypeptide(L)'
;MEFVVLPDCPAGVRLAADLRAAHRIYHASGRPWIVGDWPQDEVTVVEADPRRMVLLGHTWLDETATTAALGRMRSLHDVDTARPGCQGSFI
;
A
#
# COMPACT_ATOMS: atom_id res chain seq x y z
N MET A 1 6.26 14.05 -0.54
CA MET A 1 5.21 13.08 -0.16
C MET A 1 5.15 13.02 1.35
N GLU A 2 3.99 13.29 1.95
CA GLU A 2 3.76 13.15 3.39
C GLU A 2 2.61 12.17 3.59
N PHE A 3 2.82 11.14 4.40
CA PHE A 3 1.80 10.15 4.70
C PHE A 3 2.02 9.54 6.09
N VAL A 4 0.94 8.98 6.62
CA VAL A 4 0.91 8.26 7.88
C VAL A 4 0.37 6.86 7.63
N VAL A 5 1.07 5.85 8.14
CA VAL A 5 0.62 4.46 8.13
C VAL A 5 -0.04 4.14 9.46
N LEU A 6 -1.27 3.62 9.39
CA LEU A 6 -2.14 3.39 10.53
C LEU A 6 -2.34 1.89 10.75
N PRO A 7 -2.32 1.42 12.02
CA PRO A 7 -2.63 0.04 12.34
C PRO A 7 -4.11 -0.26 12.04
N ASP A 8 -4.41 -1.51 11.66
CA ASP A 8 -5.78 -1.99 11.50
C ASP A 8 -6.46 -2.22 12.86
N CYS A 9 -6.76 -1.13 13.57
CA CYS A 9 -7.43 -1.15 14.85
C CYS A 9 -8.27 0.11 15.07
N PRO A 10 -9.19 0.13 16.06
CA PRO A 10 -10.02 1.29 16.35
C PRO A 10 -9.21 2.57 16.64
N ALA A 11 -8.01 2.45 17.22
CA ALA A 11 -7.15 3.61 17.46
C ALA A 11 -6.65 4.25 16.14
N GLY A 12 -6.34 3.43 15.13
CA GLY A 12 -5.97 3.92 13.80
C GLY A 12 -7.12 4.68 13.12
N VAL A 13 -8.35 4.17 13.24
CA VAL A 13 -9.55 4.86 12.72
C VAL A 13 -9.73 6.24 13.35
N ARG A 14 -9.55 6.34 14.66
CA ARG A 14 -9.65 7.62 15.38
C ARG A 14 -8.61 8.62 14.88
N LEU A 15 -7.34 8.19 14.78
CA LEU A 15 -6.28 9.05 14.28
C LEU A 15 -6.53 9.49 12.84
N ALA A 16 -7.03 8.60 11.97
CA ALA A 16 -7.37 8.92 10.58
C ALA A 16 -8.43 10.02 10.43
N ALA A 17 -9.38 10.07 11.37
CA ALA A 17 -10.47 11.05 11.35
C ALA A 17 -9.97 12.47 11.65
N ASP A 18 -8.91 12.60 12.45
CA ASP A 18 -8.32 13.88 12.83
C ASP A 18 -7.34 14.42 11.78
N LEU A 19 -6.86 13.55 10.87
CA LEU A 19 -5.93 13.92 9.81
C LEU A 19 -6.65 14.59 8.63
N ARG A 20 -6.21 15.81 8.30
CA ARG A 20 -6.57 16.49 7.05
C ARG A 20 -5.62 16.04 5.96
N ALA A 21 -6.11 15.20 5.06
CA ALA A 21 -5.36 14.73 3.89
C ALA A 21 -6.33 14.50 2.72
N ALA A 22 -5.84 14.70 1.50
CA ALA A 22 -6.61 14.51 0.28
C ALA A 22 -6.84 13.03 -0.05
N HIS A 23 -5.88 12.17 0.28
CA HIS A 23 -5.91 10.76 -0.12
C HIS A 23 -5.95 9.80 1.08
N ARG A 24 -6.70 8.71 0.90
CA ARG A 24 -6.87 7.63 1.88
C ARG A 24 -6.88 6.29 1.17
N ILE A 25 -6.09 5.35 1.68
CA ILE A 25 -6.08 3.95 1.27
C ILE A 25 -6.55 3.12 2.45
N TYR A 26 -7.38 2.11 2.18
CA TYR A 26 -8.01 1.27 3.20
C TYR A 26 -7.36 -0.12 3.26
N HIS A 27 -7.35 -0.69 4.46
CA HIS A 27 -7.09 -2.11 4.71
C HIS A 27 -8.17 -2.98 4.07
N ALA A 28 -7.89 -4.28 3.91
CA ALA A 28 -8.90 -5.27 3.52
C ALA A 28 -10.08 -5.34 4.51
N SER A 29 -9.85 -4.97 5.79
CA SER A 29 -10.89 -4.82 6.80
C SER A 29 -11.84 -3.62 6.59
N GLY A 30 -11.54 -2.75 5.64
CA GLY A 30 -12.25 -1.49 5.39
C GLY A 30 -11.82 -0.33 6.28
N ARG A 31 -10.86 -0.52 7.20
CA ARG A 31 -10.33 0.57 8.05
C ARG A 31 -9.25 1.38 7.30
N PRO A 32 -9.07 2.67 7.61
CA PRO A 32 -8.01 3.47 7.00
C PRO A 32 -6.63 2.86 7.30
N TRP A 33 -5.82 2.72 6.26
CA TRP A 33 -4.45 2.20 6.34
C TRP A 33 -3.43 3.30 6.12
N ILE A 34 -3.52 4.03 5.01
CA ILE A 34 -2.56 5.08 4.66
C ILE A 34 -3.32 6.35 4.38
N VAL A 35 -2.92 7.44 5.03
CA VAL A 35 -3.54 8.75 4.90
C VAL A 35 -2.43 9.76 4.62
N GLY A 36 -2.61 10.60 3.61
CA GLY A 36 -1.59 11.59 3.25
C GLY A 36 -1.86 12.32 1.95
N ASP A 37 -0.86 13.08 1.52
CA ASP A 37 -0.89 13.90 0.32
C ASP A 37 0.23 13.48 -0.62
N TRP A 38 -0.17 13.06 -1.81
CA TRP A 38 0.70 12.56 -2.86
C TRP A 38 0.09 12.77 -4.24
N PRO A 39 0.92 12.92 -5.29
CA PRO A 39 0.47 12.84 -6.68
C PRO A 39 -0.16 11.47 -6.98
N GLN A 40 -1.23 11.45 -7.77
CA GLN A 40 -1.98 10.22 -8.06
C GLN A 40 -1.13 9.18 -8.81
N ASP A 41 -0.14 9.63 -9.58
CA ASP A 41 0.83 8.82 -10.32
C ASP A 41 1.95 8.25 -9.45
N GLU A 42 2.08 8.69 -8.20
CA GLU A 42 3.06 8.18 -7.23
C GLU A 42 2.48 7.09 -6.32
N VAL A 43 1.27 6.57 -6.58
CA VAL A 43 0.67 5.52 -5.75
C VAL A 43 0.07 4.41 -6.57
N THR A 44 0.52 3.19 -6.29
CA THR A 44 -0.05 1.97 -6.88
C THR A 44 -0.54 1.05 -5.77
N VAL A 45 -1.79 0.59 -5.87
CA VAL A 45 -2.38 -0.38 -4.94
C VAL A 45 -2.54 -1.72 -5.67
N VAL A 46 -1.96 -2.78 -5.11
CA VAL A 46 -2.01 -4.14 -5.65
C VAL A 46 -2.77 -5.02 -4.67
N GLU A 47 -3.69 -5.83 -5.19
CA GLU A 47 -4.58 -6.65 -4.38
C GLU A 47 -4.54 -8.11 -4.83
N ALA A 48 -4.22 -9.01 -3.89
CA ALA A 48 -4.34 -10.45 -4.04
C ALA A 48 -5.04 -10.99 -2.78
N ASP A 49 -6.37 -11.00 -2.80
CA ASP A 49 -7.24 -11.31 -1.66
C ASP A 49 -6.73 -12.47 -0.79
N PRO A 50 -6.52 -12.29 0.53
CA PRO A 50 -6.84 -11.11 1.37
C PRO A 50 -5.73 -10.08 1.50
N ARG A 51 -4.68 -10.17 0.69
CA ARG A 51 -3.48 -9.34 0.83
C ARG A 51 -3.57 -8.10 -0.04
N ARG A 52 -3.12 -6.98 0.53
CA ARG A 52 -3.01 -5.71 -0.17
C ARG A 52 -1.59 -5.17 0.03
N MET A 53 -1.05 -4.62 -1.04
CA MET A 53 0.25 -3.95 -1.05
C MET A 53 0.06 -2.56 -1.65
N VAL A 54 0.71 -1.58 -1.05
CA VAL A 54 0.73 -0.20 -1.57
C VAL A 54 2.18 0.13 -1.84
N LEU A 55 2.44 0.63 -3.04
CA LEU A 55 3.74 1.17 -3.44
C LEU A 55 3.59 2.68 -3.51
N LEU A 56 4.38 3.39 -2.72
CA LEU A 56 4.42 4.85 -2.70
C LEU A 56 5.72 5.32 -3.37
N GLY A 57 5.61 6.03 -4.48
CA GLY A 57 6.72 6.59 -5.26
C GLY A 57 6.57 6.35 -6.77
N HIS A 58 7.56 6.81 -7.52
CA HIS A 58 7.63 6.59 -8.97
C HIS A 58 8.08 5.15 -9.23
N THR A 59 7.13 4.25 -9.46
CA THR A 59 7.39 2.86 -9.78
C THR A 59 6.69 2.42 -11.05
N TRP A 60 7.41 1.69 -11.89
CA TRP A 60 6.87 0.90 -12.98
C TRP A 60 6.65 -0.51 -12.48
N LEU A 61 5.40 -0.97 -12.54
CA LEU A 61 4.96 -2.25 -12.01
C LEU A 61 4.35 -3.10 -13.13
N ASP A 62 4.74 -4.36 -13.22
CA ASP A 62 3.87 -5.37 -13.84
C ASP A 62 2.82 -5.81 -12.81
N GLU A 63 1.61 -5.25 -12.92
CA GLU A 63 0.49 -5.54 -12.01
C GLU A 63 0.16 -7.03 -11.95
N THR A 64 0.25 -7.75 -13.06
CA THR A 64 -0.11 -9.18 -13.13
C THR A 64 0.93 -10.02 -12.42
N ALA A 65 2.21 -9.81 -12.74
CA ALA A 65 3.31 -10.53 -12.10
C ALA A 65 3.37 -10.24 -10.59
N THR A 66 3.13 -8.98 -10.21
CA THR A 66 3.14 -8.54 -8.81
C THR A 66 1.95 -9.11 -8.03
N THR A 67 0.76 -9.10 -8.60
CA THR A 67 -0.43 -9.71 -7.97
C THR A 67 -0.21 -11.21 -7.74
N ALA A 68 0.37 -11.91 -8.73
CA ALA A 68 0.71 -13.32 -8.59
C ALA A 68 1.80 -13.58 -7.53
N ALA A 69 2.80 -12.71 -7.42
CA ALA A 69 3.82 -12.78 -6.37
C ALA A 69 3.20 -12.54 -4.98
N LEU A 70 2.36 -11.51 -4.84
CA LEU A 70 1.62 -11.16 -3.62
C LEU A 70 0.73 -12.32 -3.13
N GLY A 71 0.03 -13.00 -4.04
CA GLY A 71 -0.75 -14.19 -3.73
C GLY A 71 0.09 -15.38 -3.23
N ARG A 72 1.35 -15.50 -3.66
CA ARG A 72 2.25 -16.60 -3.26
C ARG A 72 3.03 -16.34 -1.98
N MET A 73 3.13 -15.09 -1.52
CA MET A 73 3.84 -14.76 -0.28
C MET A 73 3.29 -15.56 0.91
N ARG A 74 4.11 -15.81 1.91
CA ARG A 74 3.72 -16.48 3.16
C ARG A 74 4.14 -15.66 4.37
N SER A 75 5.06 -14.72 4.18
CA SER A 75 5.54 -13.78 5.18
C SER A 75 5.92 -12.44 4.53
N LEU A 76 6.04 -11.39 5.34
CA LEU A 76 6.56 -10.08 4.92
C LEU A 76 8.01 -10.15 4.41
N HIS A 77 8.75 -11.19 4.78
CA HIS A 77 10.09 -11.44 4.23
C HIS A 77 10.10 -11.80 2.75
N ASP A 78 8.96 -12.21 2.19
CA ASP A 78 8.85 -12.57 0.77
C ASP A 78 8.67 -11.34 -0.14
N VAL A 79 8.55 -10.13 0.43
CA VAL A 79 8.32 -8.88 -0.33
C VAL A 79 9.47 -8.58 -1.27
N ASP A 80 10.72 -8.84 -0.88
CA ASP A 80 11.89 -8.66 -1.76
C ASP A 80 11.82 -9.56 -3.01
N THR A 81 11.11 -10.68 -2.94
CA THR A 81 10.89 -11.57 -4.08
C THR A 81 9.88 -11.03 -5.09
N ALA A 82 9.05 -10.06 -4.71
CA ALA A 82 8.15 -9.33 -5.63
C ALA A 82 8.86 -8.18 -6.37
N ARG A 83 10.04 -7.76 -5.88
CA ARG A 83 10.84 -6.66 -6.41
C ARG A 83 11.29 -6.79 -7.87
N PRO A 84 11.51 -7.98 -8.48
CA PRO A 84 11.89 -8.07 -9.89
C PRO A 84 10.88 -7.45 -10.87
N GLY A 85 9.62 -7.26 -10.44
CA GLY A 85 8.57 -6.60 -11.24
C GLY A 85 8.43 -5.09 -11.02
N CYS A 86 9.21 -4.50 -10.10
CA CYS A 86 9.14 -3.08 -9.74
C CYS A 86 10.42 -2.36 -10.18
N GLN A 87 10.33 -1.39 -11.09
CA GLN A 87 11.44 -0.50 -11.45
C GLN A 87 11.17 0.92 -10.95
N GLY A 88 12.09 1.51 -10.19
CA GLY A 88 11.97 2.90 -9.73
C GLY A 88 12.35 3.09 -8.26
N SER A 89 11.87 4.19 -7.66
CA SER A 89 12.07 4.51 -6.25
C SER A 89 10.71 4.48 -5.55
N PHE A 90 10.59 3.57 -4.57
CA PHE A 90 9.37 3.35 -3.82
C PHE A 90 9.70 2.83 -2.42
N ILE A 91 8.71 2.95 -1.54
CA ILE A 91 8.69 2.38 -0.18
C ILE A 91 7.45 1.54 0.05
#